data_AF-A0A1F7S6Z2-F1
#
_entry.id   AF-A0A1F7S6Z2-F1
#
_cell.length_a   1.000
_cell.length_b   1.000
_cell.length_c   1.000
_cell.angle_alpha   90.00
_cell.angle_beta   90.00
_cell.angle_gamma   90.00
#
_symmetry.space_group_name_H-M   'P 1'
#
loop_
_entity.id
_entity.type
_entity.pdbx_description
1 polymer ?
#
loop_
_entity_poly.entity_id
_entity_poly.type
_entity_poly.pdbx_seq_one_letter_code
_entity_poly.pdbx_strand_id
1 'polypeptide(L)'
;MTPFDLKTRKEWEEILERFAQEIHMTACISDDRGSQPICRFDRYPLCAAIRNNKQATTSICSQSNSVMLAEVKKTLKPTIYFCEAGLIRLVVPILFESKLIGQIFACGLSSKKEKADSFLIAKELNISEEKVLALMQSSPFGSEEELLPIVERLFTELNS
;
A
#
# COMPACT_ATOMS: atom_id res chain seq x y z
N MET A 1 19.79 10.29 6.43
CA MET A 1 18.64 11.09 6.03
C MET A 1 17.42 10.18 6.02
N THR A 2 16.32 10.62 6.59
CA THR A 2 15.01 9.95 6.61
C THR A 2 13.96 10.94 6.08
N PRO A 3 12.74 10.49 5.74
CA PRO A 3 11.68 11.41 5.34
C PRO A 3 11.39 12.46 6.41
N PHE A 4 11.53 12.11 7.70
CA PHE A 4 11.28 13.02 8.82
C PHE A 4 12.38 14.06 9.05
N ASP A 5 13.53 13.92 8.39
CA ASP A 5 14.54 14.97 8.31
C ASP A 5 14.20 16.00 7.21
N LEU A 6 13.38 15.64 6.22
CA LEU A 6 12.97 16.51 5.10
C LEU A 6 11.73 17.34 5.39
N LYS A 7 10.76 16.76 6.09
CA LYS A 7 9.51 17.41 6.47
C LYS A 7 9.10 16.97 7.87
N THR A 8 8.38 17.86 8.55
CA THR A 8 7.80 17.55 9.87
C THR A 8 6.75 16.45 9.75
N ARG A 9 6.47 15.79 10.88
CA ARG A 9 5.38 14.80 10.97
C ARG A 9 4.05 15.36 10.46
N LYS A 10 3.70 16.60 10.82
CA LYS A 10 2.43 17.22 10.43
C LYS A 10 2.32 17.38 8.92
N GLU A 11 3.39 17.83 8.25
CA GLU A 11 3.42 17.95 6.79
C GLU A 11 3.24 16.59 6.10
N TRP A 12 3.88 15.53 6.63
CA TRP A 12 3.67 14.17 6.11
C TRP A 12 2.23 13.69 6.31
N GLU A 13 1.62 13.97 7.45
CA GLU A 13 0.24 13.62 7.72
C GLU A 13 -0.73 14.32 6.78
N GLU A 14 -0.49 15.59 6.44
CA GLU A 14 -1.27 16.34 5.46
C GLU A 14 -1.12 15.77 4.04
N ILE A 15 0.09 15.40 3.63
CA ILE A 15 0.34 14.74 2.33
C ILE A 15 -0.40 13.39 2.27
N LEU A 16 -0.26 12.57 3.33
CA LEU A 16 -0.91 11.27 3.42
C LEU A 16 -2.43 11.38 3.41
N GLU A 17 -3.01 12.37 4.11
CA GLU A 17 -4.45 12.58 4.16
C GLU A 17 -5.00 12.91 2.77
N ARG A 18 -4.41 13.90 2.08
CA ARG A 18 -4.83 14.27 0.71
C ARG A 18 -4.72 13.08 -0.23
N PHE A 19 -3.58 12.40 -0.22
CA PHE A 19 -3.32 11.27 -1.11
C PHE A 19 -4.26 10.10 -0.84
N ALA A 20 -4.47 9.74 0.43
CA ALA A 20 -5.35 8.65 0.84
C ALA A 20 -6.82 8.91 0.46
N GLN A 21 -7.28 10.16 0.62
CA GLN A 21 -8.62 10.57 0.21
C GLN A 21 -8.81 10.48 -1.31
N GLU A 22 -7.82 10.90 -2.09
CA GLU A 22 -7.91 10.89 -3.55
C GLU A 22 -7.92 9.48 -4.14
N ILE A 23 -7.10 8.57 -3.61
CA ILE A 23 -6.99 7.20 -4.11
C ILE A 23 -7.92 6.20 -3.39
N HIS A 24 -8.65 6.66 -2.37
CA HIS A 24 -9.52 5.84 -1.52
C HIS A 24 -8.83 4.59 -0.94
N MET A 25 -7.58 4.72 -0.49
CA MET A 25 -6.82 3.63 0.13
C MET A 25 -6.12 4.09 1.40
N THR A 26 -5.85 3.15 2.30
CA THR A 26 -4.93 3.41 3.41
C THR A 26 -3.54 3.73 2.88
N ALA A 27 -3.12 4.99 3.00
CA ALA A 27 -1.78 5.45 2.64
C ALA A 27 -0.91 5.53 3.90
N CYS A 28 0.34 5.10 3.79
CA CYS A 28 1.28 5.10 4.89
C CYS A 28 2.66 5.59 4.42
N ILE A 29 3.42 6.18 5.34
CA ILE A 29 4.84 6.50 5.13
C ILE A 29 5.72 5.60 5.99
N SER A 30 6.82 5.11 5.43
CA SER A 30 7.86 4.38 6.16
C SER A 30 9.25 4.90 5.81
N ASP A 31 10.17 4.83 6.77
CA ASP A 31 11.60 5.05 6.55
C ASP A 31 12.36 3.73 6.37
N ASP A 32 13.66 3.81 6.08
CA ASP A 32 14.56 2.67 5.96
C ASP A 32 15.04 2.12 7.33
N ARG A 33 14.64 2.74 8.44
CA ARG A 33 15.08 2.40 9.80
C ARG A 33 14.10 1.49 10.54
N GLY A 34 12.98 1.13 9.91
CA GLY A 34 11.97 0.26 10.49
C GLY A 34 11.07 0.96 11.51
N SER A 35 10.99 2.30 11.47
CA SER A 35 10.05 3.05 12.29
C SER A 35 8.61 2.65 11.99
N GLN A 36 7.74 2.70 13.00
CA GLN A 36 6.33 2.41 12.80
C GLN A 36 5.72 3.42 11.81
N PRO A 37 5.10 2.95 10.72
CA PRO A 37 4.60 3.84 9.69
C PRO A 37 3.43 4.68 10.22
N ILE A 38 3.38 5.93 9.77
CA ILE A 38 2.20 6.79 9.94
C ILE A 38 1.26 6.46 8.80
N CYS A 39 -0.02 6.22 9.10
CA CYS A 39 -1.03 5.91 8.09
C CYS A 39 -2.22 6.87 8.18
N ARG A 40 -2.89 7.08 7.04
CA ARG A 40 -4.18 7.76 6.90
C ARG A 40 -5.14 6.89 6.10
N PHE A 41 -6.43 7.11 6.34
CA PHE A 41 -7.56 6.33 5.81
C PHE A 41 -7.68 4.91 6.37
N ASP A 42 -8.90 4.56 6.80
CA ASP A 42 -9.17 3.27 7.43
C ASP A 42 -9.05 2.11 6.44
N ARG A 43 -8.56 0.97 6.94
CA ARG A 43 -8.43 -0.22 6.11
C ARG A 43 -9.80 -0.80 5.81
N TYR A 44 -10.02 -1.18 4.56
CA TYR A 44 -11.19 -1.99 4.21
C TYR A 44 -11.20 -3.32 4.98
N PRO A 45 -12.40 -3.89 5.23
CA PRO A 45 -12.57 -5.05 6.11
C PRO A 45 -11.66 -6.24 5.79
N LEU A 46 -11.44 -6.56 4.52
CA LEU A 46 -10.53 -7.65 4.13
C LEU A 46 -9.08 -7.36 4.56
N CYS A 47 -8.56 -6.18 4.24
CA CYS A 47 -7.22 -5.77 4.66
C CYS A 47 -7.09 -5.72 6.19
N ALA A 48 -8.12 -5.26 6.89
CA ALA A 48 -8.14 -5.24 8.36
C ALA A 48 -8.07 -6.67 8.93
N ALA A 49 -8.85 -7.60 8.37
CA ALA A 49 -8.83 -9.02 8.77
C ALA A 49 -7.45 -9.65 8.53
N ILE A 50 -6.83 -9.41 7.37
CA ILE A 50 -5.48 -9.89 7.05
C ILE A 50 -4.46 -9.33 8.04
N ARG A 51 -4.50 -8.02 8.31
CA ARG A 51 -3.57 -7.33 9.21
C ARG A 51 -3.70 -7.74 10.68
N ASN A 52 -4.89 -8.18 11.09
CA ASN A 52 -5.17 -8.66 12.45
C ASN A 52 -4.85 -10.15 12.62
N ASN A 53 -4.49 -10.87 11.56
CA ASN A 53 -4.03 -12.25 11.59
C ASN A 53 -2.52 -12.31 11.27
N LYS A 54 -1.71 -12.80 12.20
CA LYS A 54 -0.25 -12.84 12.06
C LYS A 54 0.22 -13.71 10.88
N GLN A 55 -0.44 -14.86 10.66
CA GLN A 55 -0.12 -15.75 9.55
C GLN A 55 -0.43 -15.05 8.22
N ALA A 56 -1.67 -14.60 8.03
CA ALA A 56 -2.09 -13.90 6.83
C ALA A 56 -1.28 -12.62 6.56
N THR A 57 -0.91 -11.88 7.60
CA THR A 57 -0.01 -10.72 7.46
C THR A 57 1.34 -11.13 6.89
N THR A 58 1.89 -12.26 7.33
CA THR A 58 3.19 -12.75 6.87
C THR A 58 3.12 -13.32 5.45
N SER A 59 2.10 -14.13 5.15
CA SER A 59 1.96 -14.76 3.84
C SER A 59 1.47 -13.80 2.75
N ILE A 60 0.68 -12.79 3.10
CA ILE A 60 0.15 -11.81 2.15
C ILE A 60 0.94 -10.51 2.26
N CYS A 61 0.70 -9.69 3.28
CA CYS A 61 1.23 -8.32 3.31
C CYS A 61 2.76 -8.24 3.29
N SER A 62 3.47 -9.11 3.99
CA SER A 62 4.94 -9.06 4.07
C SER A 62 5.62 -9.48 2.77
N GLN A 63 5.02 -10.38 1.99
CA GLN A 63 5.56 -10.82 0.71
C GLN A 63 5.51 -9.68 -0.32
N SER A 64 4.33 -9.12 -0.56
CA SER A 64 4.14 -7.96 -1.44
C SER A 64 4.97 -6.75 -1.01
N ASN A 65 5.09 -6.48 0.30
CA ASN A 65 6.00 -5.44 0.81
C ASN A 65 7.46 -5.68 0.35
N SER A 66 7.95 -6.91 0.45
CA SER A 66 9.34 -7.25 0.14
C SER A 66 9.62 -7.16 -1.35
N VAL A 67 8.72 -7.68 -2.19
CA VAL A 67 8.81 -7.62 -3.65
C VAL A 67 8.84 -6.16 -4.13
N MET A 68 7.89 -5.35 -3.67
CA MET A 68 7.81 -3.95 -4.10
C MET A 68 8.98 -3.11 -3.58
N LEU A 69 9.45 -3.35 -2.35
CA LEU A 69 10.64 -2.66 -1.84
C LEU A 69 11.88 -2.98 -2.67
N ALA A 70 12.05 -4.23 -3.11
CA ALA A 70 13.14 -4.61 -3.99
C ALA A 70 13.05 -3.90 -5.35
N GLU A 71 11.85 -3.84 -5.94
CA GLU A 71 11.62 -3.16 -7.22
C GLU A 71 11.90 -1.65 -7.13
N VAL A 72 11.36 -0.99 -6.10
CA VAL A 72 11.53 0.46 -5.90
C VAL A 72 12.98 0.81 -5.57
N LYS A 73 13.71 -0.03 -4.81
CA LYS A 73 15.15 0.16 -4.58
C LYS A 73 15.96 0.06 -5.87
N LYS A 74 15.53 -0.79 -6.81
CA LYS A 74 16.21 -1.00 -8.09
C LYS A 74 15.91 0.11 -9.09
N THR A 75 14.64 0.51 -9.21
CA THR A 75 14.19 1.43 -10.25
C THR A 75 14.20 2.89 -9.81
N LEU A 76 14.10 3.15 -8.50
CA LEU A 76 13.86 4.47 -7.91
C LEU A 76 12.61 5.16 -8.50
N LYS A 77 11.66 4.37 -9.00
CA LYS A 77 10.41 4.84 -9.59
C LYS A 77 9.21 4.32 -8.82
N PRO A 78 8.06 4.97 -8.92
CA PRO A 78 6.83 4.43 -8.37
C PRO A 78 6.48 3.07 -8.98
N THR A 79 5.76 2.24 -8.23
CA THR A 79 5.35 0.91 -8.67
C THR A 79 3.93 0.64 -8.20
N ILE A 80 3.10 0.10 -9.10
CA ILE A 80 1.78 -0.45 -8.78
C ILE A 80 1.86 -1.97 -8.94
N TYR A 81 1.21 -2.70 -8.06
CA TYR A 81 1.28 -4.16 -7.96
C TYR A 81 -0.03 -4.72 -7.39
N PHE A 82 -0.28 -6.01 -7.59
CA PHE A 82 -1.37 -6.74 -6.93
C PHE A 82 -0.79 -7.58 -5.81
N CYS A 83 -1.27 -7.40 -4.57
CA CYS A 83 -0.84 -8.27 -3.49
C CYS A 83 -1.39 -9.69 -3.67
N GLU A 84 -0.97 -10.58 -2.79
CA GLU A 84 -1.32 -12.01 -2.77
C GLU A 84 -2.80 -12.25 -2.48
N ALA A 85 -3.53 -11.22 -2.01
CA ALA A 85 -4.99 -11.22 -1.91
C ALA A 85 -5.68 -10.61 -3.13
N GLY A 86 -4.96 -10.33 -4.23
CA GLY A 86 -5.50 -9.74 -5.45
C GLY A 86 -5.92 -8.27 -5.33
N LEU A 87 -5.49 -7.55 -4.29
CA LEU A 87 -5.79 -6.13 -4.10
C LEU A 87 -4.67 -5.26 -4.65
N ILE A 88 -5.05 -4.12 -5.23
CA ILE A 88 -4.11 -3.11 -5.70
C ILE A 88 -3.32 -2.57 -4.51
N ARG A 89 -2.02 -2.46 -4.75
CA ARG A 89 -1.03 -1.82 -3.89
C ARG A 89 -0.14 -0.92 -4.75
N LEU A 90 0.28 0.19 -4.19
CA LEU A 90 1.24 1.11 -4.82
C LEU A 90 2.34 1.51 -3.83
N VAL A 91 3.49 1.88 -4.36
CA VAL A 91 4.62 2.44 -3.63
C VAL A 91 5.19 3.63 -4.41
N VAL A 92 5.44 4.72 -3.70
CA VAL A 92 6.06 5.95 -4.18
C VAL A 92 7.36 6.16 -3.40
N PRO A 93 8.54 6.06 -4.04
CA PRO A 93 9.81 6.30 -3.37
C PRO A 93 9.99 7.77 -2.97
N ILE A 94 10.60 7.97 -1.81
CA ILE A 94 11.11 9.26 -1.34
C ILE A 94 12.64 9.21 -1.47
N LEU A 95 13.18 10.13 -2.25
CA LEU A 95 14.58 10.17 -2.65
C LEU A 95 15.28 11.39 -2.04
N PHE A 96 16.54 11.21 -1.69
CA PHE A 96 17.45 12.31 -1.36
C PHE A 96 18.81 12.01 -1.99
N GLU A 97 19.34 12.93 -2.80
CA GLU A 97 20.60 12.73 -3.56
C GLU A 97 20.62 11.39 -4.33
N SER A 98 19.52 11.08 -5.02
CA SER A 98 19.33 9.82 -5.78
C SER A 98 19.40 8.53 -4.94
N LYS A 99 19.22 8.62 -3.62
CA LYS A 99 19.12 7.46 -2.72
C LYS A 99 17.72 7.35 -2.14
N LEU A 100 17.21 6.13 -2.07
CA LEU A 100 15.95 5.83 -1.38
C LEU A 100 16.14 6.02 0.12
N ILE A 101 15.40 6.95 0.71
CA ILE A 101 15.42 7.22 2.17
C ILE A 101 14.12 6.79 2.86
N GLY A 102 13.07 6.54 2.07
CA GLY A 102 11.78 6.08 2.55
C GLY A 102 10.79 5.92 1.41
N GLN A 103 9.53 5.67 1.75
CA GLN A 103 8.48 5.48 0.76
C GLN A 103 7.12 5.84 1.34
N ILE A 104 6.24 6.34 0.48
CA ILE A 104 4.79 6.31 0.70
C ILE A 104 4.25 5.05 0.03
N PHE A 105 3.33 4.34 0.67
CA PHE A 105 2.67 3.19 0.06
C PHE A 105 1.18 3.19 0.40
N ALA A 106 0.36 2.66 -0.50
CA ALA A 106 -1.07 2.52 -0.28
C ALA A 106 -1.60 1.18 -0.81
N CYS A 107 -2.70 0.69 -0.24
CA CYS A 107 -3.33 -0.55 -0.69
C CYS A 107 -4.81 -0.64 -0.30
N GLY A 108 -5.56 -1.48 -1.01
CA GLY A 108 -6.88 -1.94 -0.54
C GLY A 108 -7.99 -1.98 -1.59
N LEU A 109 -7.75 -1.47 -2.79
CA LEU A 109 -8.73 -1.53 -3.87
C LEU A 109 -8.75 -2.89 -4.55
N SER A 110 -9.93 -3.33 -4.96
CA SER A 110 -10.10 -4.47 -5.84
C SER A 110 -9.87 -4.07 -7.30
N SER A 111 -9.50 -5.04 -8.14
CA SER A 111 -9.33 -4.84 -9.57
C SER A 111 -10.24 -5.76 -10.37
N LYS A 112 -10.56 -5.36 -11.60
CA LYS A 112 -11.24 -6.22 -12.57
C LYS A 112 -10.26 -7.11 -13.35
N LYS A 113 -8.97 -6.73 -13.40
CA LYS A 113 -7.93 -7.47 -14.12
C LYS A 113 -7.45 -8.68 -13.32
N GLU A 114 -7.15 -8.45 -12.04
CA GLU A 114 -6.70 -9.49 -11.12
C GLU A 114 -7.80 -9.76 -10.10
N LYS A 115 -8.31 -10.99 -10.07
CA LYS A 115 -9.33 -11.39 -9.11
C LYS A 115 -8.67 -11.98 -7.87
N ALA A 116 -9.11 -11.52 -6.70
CA ALA A 116 -8.73 -12.13 -5.44
C ALA A 116 -9.15 -13.60 -5.39
N ASP A 117 -8.22 -14.47 -4.97
CA ASP A 117 -8.51 -15.88 -4.69
C ASP A 117 -9.09 -16.02 -3.29
N SER A 118 -10.41 -16.07 -3.21
CA SER A 118 -11.15 -16.18 -1.95
C SER A 118 -10.81 -17.44 -1.17
N PHE A 119 -10.51 -18.54 -1.86
CA PHE A 119 -10.15 -19.81 -1.25
C PHE A 119 -8.78 -19.74 -0.57
N LEU A 120 -7.77 -19.20 -1.26
CA LEU A 120 -6.43 -19.02 -0.68
C LEU A 120 -6.47 -18.07 0.52
N ILE A 121 -7.19 -16.95 0.39
CA ILE A 121 -7.34 -15.99 1.50
C ILE A 121 -8.07 -16.62 2.69
N ALA A 122 -9.10 -17.44 2.45
CA ALA A 122 -9.84 -18.14 3.50
C ALA A 122 -8.94 -19.09 4.29
N LYS A 123 -8.06 -19.81 3.59
CA LYS A 123 -7.07 -20.69 4.20
C LYS A 123 -6.06 -19.92 5.06
N GLU A 124 -5.52 -18.82 4.56
CA GLU A 124 -4.56 -18.00 5.30
C GLU A 124 -5.17 -17.31 6.53
N LEU A 125 -6.44 -16.93 6.44
CA LEU A 125 -7.19 -16.32 7.55
C LEU A 125 -7.78 -17.35 8.53
N ASN A 126 -7.82 -18.63 8.15
CA ASN A 126 -8.51 -19.70 8.87
C ASN A 126 -10.00 -19.37 9.13
N ILE A 127 -10.71 -18.94 8.09
CA ILE A 127 -12.16 -18.64 8.10
C ILE A 127 -12.85 -19.26 6.89
N SER A 128 -14.19 -19.24 6.83
CA SER A 128 -14.92 -19.71 5.66
C SER A 128 -14.74 -18.77 4.46
N GLU A 129 -14.80 -19.35 3.26
CA GLU A 129 -14.75 -18.59 2.01
C GLU A 129 -15.91 -17.60 1.89
N GLU A 130 -17.11 -17.97 2.37
CA GLU A 130 -18.26 -17.06 2.47
C GLU A 130 -17.94 -15.80 3.27
N LYS A 131 -17.21 -15.95 4.38
CA LYS A 131 -16.79 -14.80 5.21
C LYS A 131 -15.76 -13.93 4.48
N VAL A 132 -14.85 -14.53 3.72
CA VAL A 132 -13.92 -13.77 2.87
C VAL A 132 -14.66 -12.97 1.80
N LEU A 133 -15.61 -13.61 1.10
CA LEU A 133 -16.43 -12.96 0.09
C LEU A 133 -17.23 -11.79 0.68
N ALA A 134 -17.76 -11.93 1.89
CA ALA A 134 -18.43 -10.83 2.58
C ALA A 134 -17.48 -9.66 2.90
N LEU A 135 -16.24 -9.94 3.35
CA LEU A 135 -15.22 -8.91 3.62
C LEU A 135 -14.75 -8.20 2.34
N MET A 136 -14.73 -8.90 1.21
CA MET A 136 -14.33 -8.37 -0.10
C MET A 136 -15.34 -7.35 -0.65
N GLN A 137 -16.63 -7.50 -0.36
CA GLN A 137 -17.69 -6.64 -0.91
C GLN A 137 -17.54 -5.16 -0.56
N SER A 138 -16.81 -4.83 0.51
CA SER A 138 -16.61 -3.46 0.96
C SER A 138 -15.40 -2.77 0.33
N SER A 139 -14.53 -3.50 -0.38
CA SER A 139 -13.40 -2.90 -1.10
C SER A 139 -13.88 -2.25 -2.40
N PRO A 140 -13.64 -0.94 -2.63
CA PRO A 140 -13.96 -0.31 -3.88
C PRO A 140 -13.07 -0.85 -5.00
N PHE A 141 -13.56 -0.71 -6.23
CA PHE A 141 -12.79 -1.02 -7.42
C PHE A 141 -11.93 0.16 -7.83
N GLY A 142 -10.74 -0.13 -8.32
CA GLY A 142 -9.89 0.82 -9.02
C GLY A 142 -9.10 0.12 -10.13
N SER A 143 -8.31 0.90 -10.85
CA SER A 143 -7.43 0.42 -11.91
C SER A 143 -6.06 1.08 -11.84
N GLU A 144 -5.07 0.42 -12.44
CA GLU A 144 -3.72 0.98 -12.57
C GLU A 144 -3.74 2.24 -13.42
N GLU A 145 -4.57 2.27 -14.46
CA GLU A 145 -4.74 3.41 -15.36
C GLU A 145 -5.23 4.67 -14.63
N GLU A 146 -6.16 4.52 -13.67
CA GLU A 146 -6.67 5.63 -12.87
C GLU A 146 -5.64 6.09 -11.82
N LEU A 147 -4.88 5.17 -11.24
CA LEU A 147 -3.95 5.46 -10.15
C LEU A 147 -2.60 5.99 -10.64
N LEU A 148 -2.12 5.56 -11.80
CA LEU A 148 -0.81 5.92 -12.33
C LEU A 148 -0.56 7.45 -12.39
N PRO A 149 -1.44 8.28 -12.98
CA PRO A 149 -1.19 9.72 -13.04
C PRO A 149 -1.15 10.39 -11.65
N ILE A 150 -1.91 9.86 -10.68
CA ILE A 150 -1.92 10.35 -9.30
C ILE A 150 -0.59 10.02 -8.62
N VAL A 151 -0.12 8.79 -8.79
CA VAL A 151 1.14 8.26 -8.26
C VAL A 151 2.35 9.01 -8.84
N GLU A 152 2.36 9.27 -10.14
CA GLU A 152 3.42 10.03 -10.81
C GLU A 152 3.47 11.49 -10.36
N ARG A 153 2.30 12.11 -10.16
CA ARG A 153 2.21 13.47 -9.63
C ARG A 153 2.77 13.56 -8.21
N LEU A 154 2.39 12.63 -7.33
CA LEU A 154 2.92 12.57 -5.97
C LEU A 154 4.45 12.33 -6.00
N PHE A 155 4.93 11.43 -6.85
CA PHE A 155 6.36 11.19 -7.00
C PHE A 155 7.14 12.45 -7.39
N THR A 156 6.59 13.23 -8.32
CA THR A 156 7.17 14.50 -8.74
C THR A 156 7.16 15.52 -7.60
N GLU A 157 6.05 15.67 -6.87
CA GLU A 157 5.93 16.58 -5.71
C GLU A 157 6.95 16.25 -4.60
N LEU A 158 7.21 14.97 -4.35
CA LEU A 158 8.10 14.54 -3.28
C LEU A 158 9.58 14.68 -3.59
N ASN A 159 9.95 14.70 -4.87
CA ASN A 159 11.34 14.57 -5.33
C ASN A 159 11.78 15.74 -6.23
N SER A 160 11.01 16.82 -6.27
CA SER A 160 11.34 18.10 -6.94
C SER A 160 12.24 18.99 -6.10
#